data_AF-A0A2S0U6A1-F1
#
_entry.id   AF-A0A2S0U6A1-F1
#
_cell.length_a   1.000
_cell.length_b   1.000
_cell.length_c   1.000
_cell.angle_alpha   90.00
_cell.angle_beta   90.00
_cell.angle_gamma   90.00
#
_symmetry.space_group_name_H-M   'P 1'
#
loop_
_entity.id
_entity.type
_entity.pdbx_description
1 polymer ?
#
loop_
_entity_poly.entity_id
_entity_poly.type
_entity_poly.pdbx_seq_one_letter_code
_entity_poly.pdbx_strand_id
1 'polypeptide(L)'
;MLFVYGSYLPVRILEEIRFWKQQEREHVDVIKAIVPSLEPPYVKLLDEWAKVFGDTEEAADALLRHGIQQGIYAAPHPEFIRQTERLLAVSCRQSREWIRQLYILLEQSKAVQSIPLARVVLLHIIRESEYFLQVLEALNHPGRIAAQAAAGGRELHEFRHRDPSSAQQPAASAPAAPDAQEPAASREPAGQSPSGPPVPIGGHKLPPLPYPYNALEPYIDEKTVRIHHDVHHLSYVDGLNLAEKKLEEARKTGNFDLIKHWERELAFNGAGHYLHTIYWDTMNPKGGGKPEGALAQQIRKDFGSYEAFRKQFSQAAEKVEGGGWAILVWSPRSHRLEILQAEKHQNLSQWDVVPLLPLDVWEHSYYLKHQNQRKNYIADWWNIVYWPKVQERFEQAEKLRWTPY
;
A
#
# COMPACT_ATOMS: atom_id res chain seq x y z
N MET A 1 -15.32 -5.49 4.44
CA MET A 1 -15.29 -4.10 3.93
C MET A 1 -16.22 -3.83 2.74
N LEU A 2 -16.59 -4.79 1.88
CA LEU A 2 -17.43 -4.55 0.68
C LEU A 2 -18.91 -4.17 0.95
N PHE A 3 -19.40 -4.28 2.17
CA PHE A 3 -20.82 -4.07 2.51
C PHE A 3 -21.20 -2.61 2.86
N VAL A 4 -20.22 -1.69 2.92
CA VAL A 4 -20.43 -0.30 3.39
C VAL A 4 -20.68 0.68 2.23
N TYR A 5 -20.65 0.21 0.97
CA TYR A 5 -20.59 1.10 -0.20
C TYR A 5 -21.96 1.54 -0.77
N GLY A 6 -23.07 0.95 -0.34
CA GLY A 6 -24.42 1.33 -0.81
C GLY A 6 -24.51 1.45 -2.34
N SER A 7 -24.98 2.59 -2.84
CA SER A 7 -25.11 2.87 -4.28
C SER A 7 -23.78 2.86 -5.06
N TYR A 8 -22.63 2.94 -4.39
CA TYR A 8 -21.30 2.93 -5.01
C TYR A 8 -20.70 1.52 -5.17
N LEU A 9 -21.42 0.47 -4.76
CA LEU A 9 -20.93 -0.90 -4.84
C LEU A 9 -20.52 -1.35 -6.25
N PRO A 10 -21.27 -1.05 -7.34
CA PRO A 10 -20.84 -1.43 -8.70
C PRO A 10 -19.51 -0.77 -9.09
N VAL A 11 -19.33 0.51 -8.77
CA VAL A 11 -18.07 1.24 -9.02
C VAL A 11 -16.92 0.57 -8.26
N ARG A 12 -17.12 0.23 -6.98
CA ARG A 12 -16.10 -0.45 -6.18
C ARG A 12 -15.69 -1.79 -6.80
N ILE A 13 -16.66 -2.57 -7.27
CA ILE A 13 -16.40 -3.87 -7.89
C ILE A 13 -15.57 -3.69 -9.17
N LEU A 14 -15.89 -2.69 -9.99
CA LEU A 14 -15.11 -2.39 -11.19
C LEU A 14 -13.68 -1.94 -10.85
N GLU A 15 -13.47 -1.19 -9.76
CA GLU A 15 -12.11 -0.85 -9.28
C GLU A 15 -11.32 -2.11 -8.88
N GLU A 16 -11.95 -3.02 -8.13
CA GLU A 16 -11.32 -4.27 -7.71
C GLU A 16 -10.99 -5.14 -8.92
N ILE A 17 -11.90 -5.23 -9.91
CA ILE A 17 -11.63 -5.96 -11.16
C ILE A 17 -10.44 -5.34 -11.90
N ARG A 18 -10.39 -4.01 -12.04
CA ARG A 18 -9.29 -3.34 -12.75
C ARG A 18 -7.95 -3.65 -12.09
N PHE A 19 -7.85 -3.47 -10.77
CA PHE A 19 -6.63 -3.77 -10.00
C PHE A 19 -6.25 -5.26 -10.09
N TRP A 20 -7.22 -6.14 -9.89
CA TRP A 20 -7.01 -7.59 -9.95
C TRP A 20 -6.48 -8.03 -11.31
N LYS A 21 -7.10 -7.57 -12.42
CA LYS A 21 -6.68 -7.95 -13.77
C LYS A 21 -5.35 -7.35 -14.17
N GLN A 22 -5.00 -6.17 -13.66
CA GLN A 22 -3.66 -5.63 -13.77
C GLN A 22 -2.63 -6.56 -13.11
N GLN A 23 -2.88 -7.03 -11.87
CA GLN A 23 -1.97 -7.96 -11.18
C GLN A 23 -1.82 -9.30 -11.91
N GLU A 24 -2.93 -9.90 -12.39
CA GLU A 24 -2.85 -11.14 -13.18
C GLU A 24 -2.09 -10.97 -14.50
N ARG A 25 -2.15 -9.78 -15.11
CA ARG A 25 -1.33 -9.43 -16.27
C ARG A 25 0.15 -9.32 -15.90
N GLU A 26 0.50 -8.64 -14.81
CA GLU A 26 1.89 -8.53 -14.32
C GLU A 26 2.48 -9.91 -13.98
N HIS A 27 1.65 -10.83 -13.48
CA HIS A 27 2.07 -12.23 -13.21
C HIS A 27 2.53 -12.99 -14.46
N VAL A 28 2.02 -12.66 -15.64
CA VAL A 28 2.53 -13.23 -16.90
C VAL A 28 4.01 -12.88 -17.09
N ASP A 29 4.37 -11.63 -16.87
CA ASP A 29 5.75 -11.16 -17.03
C ASP A 29 6.66 -11.77 -15.97
N VAL A 30 6.18 -11.89 -14.73
CA VAL A 30 6.89 -12.58 -13.65
C VAL A 30 7.21 -14.02 -14.05
N ILE A 31 6.22 -14.79 -14.53
CA ILE A 31 6.41 -16.19 -14.94
C ILE A 31 7.45 -16.30 -16.08
N LYS A 32 7.39 -15.40 -17.08
CA LYS A 32 8.36 -15.40 -18.18
C LYS A 32 9.76 -15.03 -17.70
N ALA A 33 9.88 -14.11 -16.74
CA ALA A 33 11.17 -13.70 -16.18
C ALA A 33 11.81 -14.76 -15.29
N ILE A 34 11.01 -15.52 -14.53
CA ILE A 34 11.54 -16.60 -13.68
C ILE A 34 11.84 -17.88 -14.45
N VAL A 35 11.22 -18.09 -15.60
CA VAL A 35 11.41 -19.27 -16.48
C VAL A 35 11.75 -18.82 -17.90
N PRO A 36 12.97 -18.28 -18.13
CA PRO A 36 13.35 -17.75 -19.45
C PRO A 36 13.39 -18.83 -20.55
N SER A 37 13.50 -20.10 -20.16
CA SER A 37 13.50 -21.27 -21.07
C SER A 37 12.11 -21.89 -21.25
N LEU A 38 11.04 -21.18 -20.93
CA LEU A 38 9.67 -21.69 -21.01
C LEU A 38 9.32 -22.16 -22.42
N GLU A 39 8.62 -23.28 -22.54
CA GLU A 39 8.30 -23.86 -23.84
C GLU A 39 7.40 -22.91 -24.66
N PRO A 40 7.63 -22.78 -25.99
CA PRO A 40 6.91 -21.83 -26.83
C PRO A 40 5.37 -21.89 -26.74
N PRO A 41 4.71 -23.07 -26.63
CA PRO A 41 3.26 -23.12 -26.43
C PRO A 41 2.79 -22.43 -25.15
N TYR A 42 3.56 -22.52 -24.06
CA TYR A 42 3.23 -21.87 -22.80
C TYR A 42 3.54 -20.39 -22.82
N VAL A 43 4.62 -19.96 -23.47
CA VAL A 43 4.87 -18.52 -23.71
C VAL A 43 3.70 -17.89 -24.46
N LYS A 44 3.25 -18.55 -25.54
CA LYS A 44 2.08 -18.11 -26.31
C LYS A 44 0.81 -18.05 -25.44
N LEU A 45 0.55 -19.10 -24.65
CA LEU A 45 -0.58 -19.14 -23.72
C LEU A 45 -0.56 -17.97 -22.73
N LEU A 46 0.61 -17.67 -22.16
CA LEU A 46 0.80 -16.55 -21.24
C LEU A 46 0.55 -15.20 -21.93
N ASP A 47 1.07 -15.01 -23.14
CA ASP A 47 0.84 -13.78 -23.92
C ASP A 47 -0.65 -13.59 -24.27
N GLU A 48 -1.36 -14.68 -24.58
CA GLU A 48 -2.81 -14.66 -24.81
C GLU A 48 -3.57 -14.28 -23.52
N TRP A 49 -3.15 -14.79 -22.36
CA TRP A 49 -3.72 -14.40 -21.06
C TRP A 49 -3.45 -12.94 -20.71
N ALA A 50 -2.24 -12.44 -20.93
CA ALA A 50 -1.91 -11.03 -20.71
C ALA A 50 -2.84 -10.10 -21.50
N LYS A 51 -3.18 -10.48 -22.74
CA LYS A 51 -4.18 -9.77 -23.54
C LYS A 51 -5.58 -9.87 -22.95
N VAL A 52 -6.03 -11.07 -22.56
CA VAL A 52 -7.36 -11.27 -21.94
C VAL A 52 -7.53 -10.44 -20.67
N PHE A 53 -6.49 -10.36 -19.85
CA PHE A 53 -6.49 -9.54 -18.64
C PHE A 53 -6.48 -8.05 -18.96
N GLY A 54 -5.66 -7.62 -19.92
CA GLY A 54 -5.65 -6.24 -20.42
C GLY A 54 -7.02 -5.80 -20.97
N ASP A 55 -7.65 -6.62 -21.81
CA ASP A 55 -8.97 -6.32 -22.38
C ASP A 55 -10.05 -6.21 -21.27
N THR A 56 -9.96 -7.04 -20.23
CA THR A 56 -10.88 -7.00 -19.08
C THR A 56 -10.64 -5.78 -18.18
N GLU A 57 -9.36 -5.43 -17.96
CA GLU A 57 -8.95 -4.22 -17.26
C GLU A 57 -9.49 -2.96 -17.97
N GLU A 58 -9.31 -2.88 -19.29
CA GLU A 58 -9.83 -1.80 -20.13
C GLU A 58 -11.36 -1.74 -20.12
N ALA A 59 -12.04 -2.89 -20.15
CA ALA A 59 -13.50 -2.94 -20.05
C ALA A 59 -13.99 -2.44 -18.67
N ALA A 60 -13.30 -2.79 -17.59
CA ALA A 60 -13.59 -2.27 -16.26
C ALA A 60 -13.40 -0.76 -16.21
N ASP A 61 -12.30 -0.25 -16.79
CA ASP A 61 -12.01 1.18 -16.83
C ASP A 61 -12.99 1.98 -17.72
N ALA A 62 -13.44 1.39 -18.83
CA ALA A 62 -14.48 1.97 -19.69
C ALA A 62 -15.85 2.04 -18.97
N LEU A 63 -16.25 0.97 -18.27
CA LEU A 63 -17.48 0.96 -17.47
C LEU A 63 -17.39 1.93 -16.30
N LEU A 64 -16.24 2.01 -15.63
CA LEU A 64 -15.98 3.02 -14.60
C LEU A 64 -16.23 4.41 -15.18
N ARG A 65 -15.53 4.77 -16.26
CA ARG A 65 -15.68 6.08 -16.94
C ARG A 65 -17.14 6.38 -17.32
N HIS A 66 -17.88 5.39 -17.81
CA HIS A 66 -19.30 5.54 -18.11
C HIS A 66 -20.16 5.79 -16.87
N GLY A 67 -19.96 4.99 -15.80
CA GLY A 67 -20.70 5.14 -14.54
C GLY A 67 -20.44 6.47 -13.84
N ILE A 68 -19.24 7.03 -14.03
CA ILE A 68 -18.81 8.35 -13.55
C ILE A 68 -19.53 9.46 -14.33
N GLN A 69 -19.53 9.39 -15.67
CA GLN A 69 -20.15 10.39 -16.56
C GLN A 69 -21.67 10.54 -16.37
N GLN A 70 -22.37 9.49 -15.93
CA GLN A 70 -23.83 9.55 -15.70
C GLN A 70 -24.25 10.22 -14.39
N GLY A 71 -23.30 10.67 -13.56
CA GLY A 71 -23.58 11.39 -12.30
C GLY A 71 -23.96 10.43 -11.15
N ILE A 72 -23.20 10.51 -10.06
CA ILE A 72 -23.19 9.50 -8.99
C ILE A 72 -24.24 9.76 -7.88
N TYR A 73 -25.13 10.74 -8.08
CA TYR A 73 -26.15 11.16 -7.11
C TYR A 73 -27.50 10.46 -7.28
N ALA A 74 -27.67 9.63 -8.33
CA ALA A 74 -28.85 8.81 -8.54
C ALA A 74 -28.55 7.34 -8.24
N ALA A 75 -29.59 6.54 -7.97
CA ALA A 75 -29.45 5.08 -7.89
C ALA A 75 -28.82 4.56 -9.20
N PRO A 76 -27.81 3.69 -9.15
CA PRO A 76 -27.11 3.23 -10.35
C PRO A 76 -28.10 2.63 -11.35
N HIS A 77 -27.99 3.07 -12.62
CA HIS A 77 -28.90 2.62 -13.67
C HIS A 77 -28.86 1.08 -13.78
N PRO A 78 -30.01 0.39 -13.90
CA PRO A 78 -30.05 -1.07 -13.91
C PRO A 78 -29.14 -1.72 -14.95
N GLU A 79 -28.93 -1.08 -16.10
CA GLU A 79 -27.99 -1.55 -17.13
C GLU A 79 -26.53 -1.51 -16.66
N PHE A 80 -26.12 -0.46 -15.94
CA PHE A 80 -24.76 -0.34 -15.40
C PHE A 80 -24.47 -1.45 -14.37
N ILE A 81 -25.45 -1.75 -13.52
CA ILE A 81 -25.35 -2.86 -12.57
C ILE A 81 -25.22 -4.19 -13.32
N ARG A 82 -26.07 -4.44 -14.32
CA ARG A 82 -25.99 -5.67 -15.14
C ARG A 82 -24.65 -5.83 -15.84
N GLN A 83 -24.10 -4.75 -16.39
CA GLN A 83 -22.80 -4.75 -17.04
C GLN A 83 -21.68 -5.04 -16.05
N THR A 84 -21.77 -4.49 -14.84
CA THR A 84 -20.83 -4.78 -13.74
C THR A 84 -20.92 -6.24 -13.30
N GLU A 85 -22.12 -6.78 -13.08
CA GLU A 85 -22.33 -8.19 -12.74
C GLU A 85 -21.78 -9.13 -13.82
N ARG A 86 -22.00 -8.78 -15.09
CA ARG A 86 -21.46 -9.54 -16.23
C ARG A 86 -19.94 -9.52 -16.25
N LEU A 87 -19.33 -8.36 -16.04
CA LEU A 87 -17.87 -8.25 -16.04
C LEU A 87 -17.26 -8.97 -14.84
N LEU A 88 -17.88 -8.90 -13.66
CA LEU A 88 -17.47 -9.68 -12.49
C LEU A 88 -17.51 -11.18 -12.79
N ALA A 89 -18.61 -11.68 -13.36
CA ALA A 89 -18.75 -13.09 -13.69
C ALA A 89 -17.72 -13.55 -14.74
N VAL A 90 -17.41 -12.71 -15.73
CA VAL A 90 -16.34 -12.97 -16.71
C VAL A 90 -14.98 -13.02 -16.01
N SER A 91 -14.69 -12.04 -15.16
CA SER A 91 -13.44 -11.93 -14.41
C SER A 91 -13.18 -13.15 -13.54
N CYS A 92 -14.20 -13.62 -12.81
CA CYS A 92 -14.10 -14.82 -11.99
C CYS A 92 -13.94 -16.10 -12.82
N ARG A 93 -14.52 -16.19 -14.03
CA ARG A 93 -14.29 -17.35 -14.91
C ARG A 93 -12.88 -17.36 -15.47
N GLN A 94 -12.39 -16.20 -15.91
CA GLN A 94 -11.03 -16.03 -16.40
C GLN A 94 -10.01 -16.49 -15.36
N SER A 95 -10.14 -16.04 -14.11
CA SER A 95 -9.17 -16.39 -13.06
C SER A 95 -9.23 -17.85 -12.64
N ARG A 96 -10.42 -18.48 -12.62
CA ARG A 96 -10.50 -19.94 -12.41
C ARG A 96 -9.77 -20.71 -13.50
N GLU A 97 -9.94 -20.30 -14.75
CA GLU A 97 -9.27 -20.94 -15.88
C GLU A 97 -7.76 -20.65 -15.86
N TRP A 98 -7.36 -19.42 -15.55
CA TRP A 98 -5.98 -19.04 -15.33
C TRP A 98 -5.30 -19.92 -14.28
N ILE A 99 -5.90 -20.06 -13.10
CA ILE A 99 -5.44 -20.95 -12.03
C ILE A 99 -5.29 -22.38 -12.55
N ARG A 100 -6.29 -22.90 -13.28
CA ARG A 100 -6.24 -24.25 -13.88
C ARG A 100 -5.04 -24.39 -14.83
N GLN A 101 -4.77 -23.39 -15.67
CA GLN A 101 -3.65 -23.38 -16.60
C GLN A 101 -2.31 -23.29 -15.87
N LEU A 102 -2.22 -22.55 -14.77
CA LEU A 102 -1.02 -22.50 -13.93
C LEU A 102 -0.71 -23.84 -13.26
N TYR A 103 -1.74 -24.59 -12.83
CA TYR A 103 -1.55 -25.97 -12.35
C TYR A 103 -1.06 -26.90 -13.46
N ILE A 104 -1.60 -26.78 -14.69
CA ILE A 104 -1.08 -27.52 -15.85
C ILE A 104 0.39 -27.15 -16.10
N LEU A 105 0.73 -25.87 -16.01
CA LEU A 105 2.08 -25.39 -16.21
C LEU A 105 3.05 -25.99 -15.18
N LEU A 106 2.64 -26.04 -13.90
CA LEU A 106 3.37 -26.71 -12.82
C LEU A 106 3.59 -28.21 -13.08
N GLU A 107 2.59 -28.90 -13.63
CA GLU A 107 2.60 -30.34 -13.81
C GLU A 107 3.25 -30.82 -15.12
N GLN A 108 3.22 -30.01 -16.17
CA GLN A 108 3.52 -30.45 -17.53
C GLN A 108 4.73 -29.73 -18.16
N SER A 109 5.07 -28.52 -17.73
CA SER A 109 6.26 -27.82 -18.25
C SER A 109 7.53 -28.39 -17.63
N LYS A 110 8.42 -28.92 -18.48
CA LYS A 110 9.74 -29.37 -18.06
C LYS A 110 10.60 -28.17 -17.65
N ALA A 111 10.45 -27.03 -18.34
CA ALA A 111 11.15 -25.81 -17.99
C ALA A 111 10.78 -25.33 -16.57
N VAL A 112 9.49 -25.30 -16.24
CA VAL A 112 9.03 -24.95 -14.88
C VAL A 112 9.53 -25.95 -13.84
N GLN A 113 9.44 -27.26 -14.13
CA GLN A 113 9.92 -28.30 -13.21
C GLN A 113 11.44 -28.24 -12.97
N SER A 114 12.21 -27.76 -13.95
CA SER A 114 13.67 -27.63 -13.84
C SER A 114 14.13 -26.45 -12.98
N ILE A 115 13.22 -25.52 -12.65
CA ILE A 115 13.52 -24.31 -11.88
C ILE A 115 12.81 -24.41 -10.52
N PRO A 116 13.53 -24.74 -9.42
CA PRO A 116 12.91 -24.91 -8.10
C PRO A 116 12.07 -23.70 -7.64
N LEU A 117 12.53 -22.49 -7.95
CA LEU A 117 11.83 -21.25 -7.62
C LEU A 117 10.51 -21.10 -8.39
N ALA A 118 10.39 -21.66 -9.59
CA ALA A 118 9.21 -21.49 -10.42
C ALA A 118 7.98 -22.10 -9.80
N ARG A 119 8.10 -23.29 -9.20
CA ARG A 119 7.00 -23.92 -8.47
C ARG A 119 6.45 -23.01 -7.37
N VAL A 120 7.34 -22.36 -6.63
CA VAL A 120 6.98 -21.52 -5.49
C VAL A 120 6.27 -20.24 -5.95
N VAL A 121 6.81 -19.58 -6.97
CA VAL A 121 6.23 -18.36 -7.55
C VAL A 121 4.86 -18.64 -8.17
N LEU A 122 4.70 -19.71 -8.96
CA LEU A 122 3.41 -20.06 -9.56
C LEU A 122 2.35 -20.37 -8.49
N LEU A 123 2.71 -21.05 -7.40
CA LEU A 123 1.79 -21.30 -6.28
C LEU A 123 1.38 -20.01 -5.54
N HIS A 124 2.26 -19.01 -5.47
CA HIS A 124 1.91 -17.70 -4.92
C HIS A 124 0.93 -16.95 -5.83
N ILE A 125 1.22 -16.87 -7.13
CA ILE A 125 0.33 -16.29 -8.15
C ILE A 125 -1.07 -16.92 -8.11
N ILE A 126 -1.13 -18.25 -7.94
CA ILE A 126 -2.40 -18.97 -7.76
C ILE A 126 -3.15 -18.48 -6.52
N ARG A 127 -2.48 -18.41 -5.36
CA ARG A 127 -3.12 -17.96 -4.10
C ARG A 127 -3.62 -16.52 -4.17
N GLU A 128 -2.90 -15.63 -4.83
CA GLU A 128 -3.35 -14.25 -5.02
C GLU A 128 -4.60 -14.19 -5.90
N SER A 129 -4.65 -14.99 -6.97
CA SER A 129 -5.84 -15.10 -7.83
C SER A 129 -7.03 -15.70 -7.05
N GLU A 130 -6.78 -16.70 -6.19
CA GLU A 130 -7.78 -17.30 -5.30
C GLU A 130 -8.29 -16.31 -4.25
N TYR A 131 -7.45 -15.41 -3.75
CA TYR A 131 -7.85 -14.35 -2.82
C TYR A 131 -8.93 -13.45 -3.44
N PHE A 132 -8.70 -12.95 -4.66
CA PHE A 132 -9.70 -12.10 -5.34
C PHE A 132 -11.00 -12.86 -5.63
N LEU A 133 -10.91 -14.13 -6.01
CA LEU A 133 -12.07 -14.99 -6.16
C LEU A 133 -12.86 -15.06 -4.85
N GLN A 134 -12.22 -15.38 -3.72
CA GLN A 134 -12.89 -15.47 -2.42
C GLN A 134 -13.52 -14.14 -1.98
N VAL A 135 -12.84 -13.02 -2.21
CA VAL A 135 -13.31 -11.68 -1.85
C VAL A 135 -14.59 -11.31 -2.62
N LEU A 136 -14.67 -11.65 -3.91
CA LEU A 136 -15.75 -11.22 -4.78
C LEU A 136 -16.83 -12.29 -5.04
N GLU A 137 -16.59 -13.55 -4.68
CA GLU A 137 -17.50 -14.67 -4.96
C GLU A 137 -18.90 -14.45 -4.37
N ALA A 138 -18.98 -13.88 -3.17
CA ALA A 138 -20.27 -13.61 -2.51
C ALA A 138 -21.18 -12.65 -3.32
N LEU A 139 -20.59 -11.85 -4.20
CA LEU A 139 -21.26 -10.88 -5.08
C LEU A 139 -21.41 -11.40 -6.52
N ASN A 140 -20.79 -12.53 -6.85
CA ASN A 140 -20.74 -13.11 -8.18
C ASN A 140 -21.99 -13.96 -8.52
N HIS A 141 -23.18 -13.39 -8.27
CA HIS A 141 -24.45 -13.95 -8.74
C HIS A 141 -25.38 -12.85 -9.24
N PRO A 142 -26.21 -13.13 -10.27
CA PRO A 142 -27.15 -12.14 -10.81
C PRO A 142 -28.03 -11.52 -9.72
N GLY A 143 -28.13 -10.18 -9.73
CA GLY A 143 -28.95 -9.41 -8.80
C GLY A 143 -28.38 -9.21 -7.39
N ARG A 144 -27.22 -9.79 -7.05
CA ARG A 144 -26.60 -9.58 -5.72
C ARG A 144 -26.06 -8.16 -5.56
N ILE A 145 -25.45 -7.61 -6.60
CA ILE A 145 -24.97 -6.22 -6.57
C ILE A 145 -26.15 -5.28 -6.43
N ALA A 146 -27.24 -5.51 -7.17
CA ALA A 146 -28.47 -4.72 -7.08
C ALA A 146 -29.10 -4.77 -5.66
N ALA A 147 -29.24 -5.97 -5.09
CA ALA A 147 -29.82 -6.15 -3.76
C ALA A 147 -29.01 -5.45 -2.67
N GLN A 148 -27.68 -5.51 -2.75
CA GLN A 148 -26.80 -4.92 -1.77
C GLN A 148 -26.65 -3.40 -1.93
N ALA A 149 -26.67 -2.91 -3.17
CA ALA A 149 -26.73 -1.48 -3.45
C ALA A 149 -28.03 -0.84 -2.92
N ALA A 150 -29.15 -1.56 -2.98
CA ALA A 150 -30.43 -1.11 -2.43
C ALA A 150 -30.48 -1.14 -0.89
N ALA A 151 -29.84 -2.13 -0.25
CA ALA A 151 -29.80 -2.27 1.20
C ALA A 151 -29.06 -1.11 1.88
N GLY A 152 -27.91 -0.67 1.34
CA GLY A 152 -27.14 0.46 1.89
C GLY A 152 -27.80 1.83 1.74
N GLY A 153 -28.87 1.96 0.92
CA GLY A 153 -29.65 3.18 0.81
C GLY A 153 -30.68 3.40 1.94
N ARG A 154 -31.04 2.35 2.69
CA ARG A 154 -32.01 2.44 3.79
C ARG A 154 -31.42 3.03 5.08
N GLU A 155 -30.16 2.74 5.40
CA GLU A 155 -29.49 3.27 6.60
C GLU A 155 -29.30 4.81 6.56
N LEU A 156 -29.17 5.40 5.37
CA LEU A 156 -28.99 6.85 5.21
C LEU A 156 -30.30 7.65 5.38
N HIS A 157 -31.47 7.02 5.24
CA HIS A 157 -32.76 7.70 5.36
C HIS A 157 -33.27 7.84 6.79
N GLU A 158 -32.89 6.93 7.70
CA GLU A 158 -33.26 7.01 9.13
C GLU A 158 -32.48 8.10 9.89
N PHE A 159 -31.28 8.46 9.44
CA PHE A 159 -30.51 9.55 10.04
C PHE A 159 -31.02 10.96 9.69
N ARG A 160 -31.90 11.10 8.69
CA ARG A 160 -32.37 12.41 8.20
C ARG A 160 -33.59 12.97 8.94
N HIS A 161 -34.20 12.23 9.86
CA HIS A 161 -35.44 12.61 10.54
C HIS A 161 -35.34 12.82 12.06
N ARG A 162 -34.14 13.00 12.62
CA ARG A 162 -33.99 13.52 13.98
C ARG A 162 -33.70 15.02 13.95
N ASP A 163 -34.75 15.82 14.14
CA ASP A 163 -34.68 17.23 14.46
C ASP A 163 -33.97 17.45 15.81
N PRO A 164 -32.89 18.26 15.89
CA PRO A 164 -32.35 18.73 17.15
C PRO A 164 -32.72 20.21 17.32
N SER A 165 -33.97 20.48 17.70
CA SER A 165 -34.40 21.79 18.19
C SER A 165 -34.95 21.65 19.60
N SER A 166 -34.07 21.69 20.60
CA SER A 166 -34.31 22.34 21.91
C SER A 166 -33.23 21.93 22.92
N ALA A 167 -32.25 22.79 23.17
CA ALA A 167 -31.62 22.93 24.49
C ALA A 167 -30.82 24.22 24.53
N GLN A 168 -31.24 25.11 25.42
CA GLN A 168 -30.77 26.47 25.61
C GLN A 168 -29.33 26.54 26.17
N GLN A 169 -28.54 27.48 25.66
CA GLN A 169 -27.36 28.03 26.35
C GLN A 169 -27.77 29.19 27.25
N PRO A 170 -27.05 29.45 28.35
CA PRO A 170 -26.86 30.80 28.85
C PRO A 170 -25.44 31.30 28.59
N ALA A 171 -25.37 32.55 28.15
CA ALA A 171 -24.18 33.32 27.85
C ALA A 171 -23.43 33.75 29.12
N ALA A 172 -22.10 33.88 29.02
CA ALA A 172 -21.33 34.79 29.88
C ALA A 172 -20.09 35.31 29.15
N SER A 173 -19.90 36.62 29.30
CA SER A 173 -18.96 37.53 28.67
C SER A 173 -17.52 37.40 29.15
N ALA A 174 -16.58 37.71 28.24
CA ALA A 174 -15.17 37.95 28.53
C ALA A 174 -14.93 39.22 29.37
N PRO A 175 -13.72 39.35 29.95
CA PRO A 175 -12.92 40.52 29.65
C PRO A 175 -11.45 40.19 29.30
N ALA A 176 -10.76 41.16 28.69
CA ALA A 176 -9.46 41.05 28.06
C ALA A 176 -8.29 41.58 28.92
N ALA A 177 -7.08 41.09 28.53
CA ALA A 177 -5.73 41.67 28.65
C ALA A 177 -4.96 41.50 30.00
N PRO A 178 -3.60 41.61 30.03
CA PRO A 178 -2.65 41.97 28.96
C PRO A 178 -1.37 41.09 28.82
N ASP A 179 -0.61 41.44 27.77
CA ASP A 179 0.77 41.10 27.38
C ASP A 179 1.78 40.82 28.51
N ALA A 180 2.63 39.80 28.29
CA ALA A 180 3.95 39.70 28.91
C ALA A 180 4.95 39.05 27.93
N GLN A 181 5.84 39.89 27.39
CA GLN A 181 7.05 39.51 26.67
C GLN A 181 8.13 39.08 27.67
N GLU A 182 8.79 37.94 27.42
CA GLU A 182 10.10 37.62 27.99
C GLU A 182 11.03 37.00 26.92
N PRO A 183 12.36 37.16 27.06
CA PRO A 183 13.25 37.41 25.93
C PRO A 183 13.89 36.18 25.31
N ALA A 184 14.23 36.31 24.02
CA ALA A 184 14.94 35.36 23.21
C ALA A 184 16.38 35.12 23.71
N ALA A 185 16.68 33.88 24.11
CA ALA A 185 18.04 33.39 24.22
C ALA A 185 18.44 32.73 22.89
N SER A 186 19.42 33.35 22.22
CA SER A 186 20.09 32.87 21.03
C SER A 186 20.75 31.51 21.26
N ARG A 187 20.26 30.48 20.58
CA ARG A 187 21.01 29.26 20.28
C ARG A 187 21.11 29.13 18.77
N GLU A 188 22.34 29.06 18.30
CA GLU A 188 22.70 28.91 16.89
C GLU A 188 21.97 27.73 16.23
N PRO A 189 21.54 27.84 14.96
CA PRO A 189 20.85 26.74 14.30
C PRO A 189 21.86 25.65 13.92
N ALA A 190 21.81 24.55 14.68
CA ALA A 190 22.42 23.28 14.31
C ALA A 190 21.63 22.62 13.16
N GLY A 191 22.35 22.28 12.08
CA GLY A 191 21.92 21.36 11.02
C GLY A 191 21.06 22.02 9.94
N GLN A 192 21.66 22.29 8.78
CA GLN A 192 20.92 22.67 7.58
C GLN A 192 19.95 21.54 7.21
N SER A 193 18.65 21.80 7.36
CA SER A 193 17.60 20.99 6.76
C SER A 193 17.85 20.90 5.24
N PRO A 194 17.54 19.76 4.58
CA PRO A 194 17.65 19.67 3.13
C PRO A 194 16.68 20.68 2.50
N SER A 195 17.20 21.84 2.11
CA SER A 195 16.46 22.95 1.51
C SER A 195 16.43 22.79 0.00
N GLY A 196 15.70 21.77 -0.45
CA GLY A 196 15.30 21.64 -1.85
C GLY A 196 13.99 22.39 -2.11
N PRO A 197 13.72 22.83 -3.35
CA PRO A 197 12.38 23.27 -3.73
C PRO A 197 11.37 22.12 -3.50
N PRO A 198 10.10 22.43 -3.20
CA PRO A 198 9.07 21.41 -3.08
C PRO A 198 8.95 20.61 -4.39
N VAL A 199 8.61 19.33 -4.28
CA VAL A 199 8.34 18.48 -5.45
C VAL A 199 7.08 19.02 -6.15
N PRO A 200 7.14 19.38 -7.44
CA PRO A 200 5.95 19.84 -8.16
C PRO A 200 4.97 18.68 -8.36
N ILE A 201 3.69 19.01 -8.56
CA ILE A 201 2.62 18.04 -8.86
C ILE A 201 3.05 17.12 -9.99
N GLY A 202 3.07 15.82 -9.71
CA GLY A 202 3.44 14.81 -10.69
C GLY A 202 4.92 14.79 -11.07
N GLY A 203 5.78 15.34 -10.22
CA GLY A 203 7.23 15.44 -10.40
C GLY A 203 8.07 14.58 -9.46
N HIS A 204 7.48 13.61 -8.77
CA HIS A 204 8.20 12.62 -7.96
C HIS A 204 9.11 11.76 -8.84
N LYS A 205 10.21 11.27 -8.27
CA LYS A 205 11.20 10.45 -8.97
C LYS A 205 11.59 9.27 -8.11
N LEU A 206 11.90 8.15 -8.76
CA LEU A 206 12.52 7.00 -8.10
C LEU A 206 13.91 7.43 -7.58
N PRO A 207 14.16 7.45 -6.25
CA PRO A 207 15.47 7.75 -5.72
C PRO A 207 16.46 6.66 -6.12
N PRO A 208 17.72 6.99 -6.45
CA PRO A 208 18.72 5.95 -6.67
C PRO A 208 18.98 5.16 -5.38
N LEU A 209 19.29 3.87 -5.51
CA LEU A 209 19.74 3.08 -4.35
C LEU A 209 21.03 3.67 -3.77
N PRO A 210 21.18 3.73 -2.43
CA PRO A 210 22.40 4.23 -1.78
C PRO A 210 23.57 3.22 -1.84
N TYR A 211 23.34 2.03 -2.41
CA TYR A 211 24.32 0.95 -2.56
C TYR A 211 24.01 0.10 -3.82
N PRO A 212 24.98 -0.69 -4.34
CA PRO A 212 24.74 -1.64 -5.43
C PRO A 212 23.65 -2.68 -5.10
N TYR A 213 22.95 -3.20 -6.11
CA TYR A 213 21.85 -4.15 -5.92
C TYR A 213 22.23 -5.41 -5.11
N ASN A 214 23.46 -5.89 -5.22
CA ASN A 214 23.95 -7.07 -4.50
C ASN A 214 24.58 -6.75 -3.13
N ALA A 215 24.56 -5.50 -2.69
CA ALA A 215 25.27 -5.09 -1.47
C ALA A 215 24.64 -5.64 -0.18
N LEU A 216 23.39 -6.08 -0.21
CA LEU A 216 22.68 -6.62 0.96
C LEU A 216 22.81 -8.14 1.08
N GLU A 217 23.57 -8.79 0.20
CA GLU A 217 23.89 -10.21 0.34
C GLU A 217 24.77 -10.47 1.58
N PRO A 218 24.61 -11.64 2.25
CA PRO A 218 23.75 -12.76 1.88
C PRO A 218 22.33 -12.65 2.44
N TYR A 219 21.89 -11.50 2.95
CA TYR A 219 20.64 -11.35 3.70
C TYR A 219 19.42 -11.11 2.79
N ILE A 220 19.55 -10.21 1.81
CA ILE A 220 18.56 -10.01 0.74
C ILE A 220 19.31 -10.19 -0.59
N ASP A 221 18.79 -11.03 -1.48
CA ASP A 221 19.45 -11.35 -2.76
C ASP A 221 19.33 -10.21 -3.78
N GLU A 222 20.32 -10.09 -4.67
CA GLU A 222 20.34 -9.05 -5.71
C GLU A 222 19.05 -9.00 -6.53
N LYS A 223 18.48 -10.17 -6.87
CA LYS A 223 17.29 -10.26 -7.72
C LYS A 223 16.07 -9.63 -7.04
N THR A 224 15.88 -9.90 -5.74
CA THR A 224 14.86 -9.23 -4.93
C THR A 224 15.07 -7.73 -4.90
N VAL A 225 16.28 -7.24 -4.57
CA VAL A 225 16.55 -5.79 -4.51
C VAL A 225 16.27 -5.11 -5.85
N ARG A 226 16.65 -5.73 -6.97
CA ARG A 226 16.42 -5.21 -8.31
C ARG A 226 14.94 -5.09 -8.65
N ILE A 227 14.16 -6.15 -8.45
CA ILE A 227 12.72 -6.13 -8.76
C ILE A 227 11.98 -5.19 -7.81
N HIS A 228 12.33 -5.21 -6.53
CA HIS A 228 11.70 -4.37 -5.51
C HIS A 228 11.95 -2.87 -5.74
N HIS A 229 13.14 -2.49 -6.20
CA HIS A 229 13.45 -1.10 -6.54
C HIS A 229 12.97 -0.69 -7.94
N ASP A 230 13.37 -1.42 -8.99
CA ASP A 230 13.18 -0.98 -10.38
C ASP A 230 11.76 -1.20 -10.89
N VAL A 231 10.99 -2.09 -10.25
CA VAL A 231 9.60 -2.42 -10.65
C VAL A 231 8.61 -1.92 -9.60
N HIS A 232 8.68 -2.43 -8.36
CA HIS A 232 7.67 -2.10 -7.35
C HIS A 232 7.77 -0.65 -6.86
N HIS A 233 8.95 -0.17 -6.48
CA HIS A 233 9.08 1.23 -6.05
C HIS A 233 8.79 2.21 -7.20
N LEU A 234 9.22 1.89 -8.43
CA LEU A 234 8.93 2.70 -9.61
C LEU A 234 7.42 2.83 -9.87
N SER A 235 6.66 1.74 -9.75
CA SER A 235 5.21 1.78 -9.98
C SER A 235 4.49 2.69 -8.99
N TYR A 236 4.92 2.75 -7.72
CA TYR A 236 4.38 3.70 -6.74
C TYR A 236 4.73 5.15 -7.08
N VAL A 237 5.93 5.42 -7.60
CA VAL A 237 6.30 6.77 -8.05
C VAL A 237 5.41 7.21 -9.20
N ASP A 238 5.23 6.35 -10.20
CA ASP A 238 4.41 6.64 -11.38
C ASP A 238 2.92 6.79 -11.02
N GLY A 239 2.41 5.92 -10.14
CA GLY A 239 1.04 5.97 -9.63
C GLY A 239 0.77 7.23 -8.82
N LEU A 240 1.70 7.65 -7.96
CA LEU A 240 1.61 8.90 -7.20
C LEU A 240 1.56 10.09 -8.15
N ASN A 241 2.46 10.12 -9.13
CA ASN A 241 2.53 11.19 -10.12
C ASN A 241 1.23 11.31 -10.92
N LEU A 242 0.64 10.17 -11.30
CA LEU A 242 -0.64 10.13 -12.01
C LEU A 242 -1.79 10.65 -11.13
N ALA A 243 -1.88 10.19 -9.88
CA ALA A 243 -2.93 10.60 -8.95
C ALA A 243 -2.90 12.12 -8.71
N GLU A 244 -1.72 12.70 -8.46
CA GLU A 244 -1.58 14.14 -8.25
C GLU A 244 -2.01 14.97 -9.47
N LYS A 245 -1.61 14.56 -10.68
CA LYS A 245 -2.03 15.21 -11.94
C LYS A 245 -3.54 15.14 -12.13
N LYS A 246 -4.15 13.99 -11.83
CA LYS A 246 -5.60 13.80 -11.95
C LYS A 246 -6.39 14.60 -10.93
N LEU A 247 -5.87 14.73 -9.71
CA LEU A 247 -6.45 15.62 -8.69
C LEU A 247 -6.31 17.10 -9.09
N GLU A 248 -5.20 17.48 -9.75
CA GLU A 248 -5.04 18.83 -10.28
C GLU A 248 -6.02 19.13 -11.42
N GLU A 249 -6.20 18.19 -12.35
CA GLU A 249 -7.20 18.27 -13.42
C GLU A 249 -8.62 18.40 -12.85
N ALA A 250 -8.97 17.62 -11.83
CA ALA A 250 -10.24 17.72 -11.12
C ALA A 250 -10.48 19.12 -10.55
N ARG A 251 -9.47 19.71 -9.89
CA ARG A 251 -9.55 21.09 -9.38
C ARG A 251 -9.72 22.13 -10.48
N LYS A 252 -9.02 21.98 -11.62
CA LYS A 252 -9.08 22.92 -12.75
C LYS A 252 -10.42 22.86 -13.48
N THR A 253 -10.98 21.67 -13.62
CA THR A 253 -12.22 21.42 -14.39
C THR A 253 -13.49 21.51 -13.54
N GLY A 254 -13.36 21.37 -12.22
CA GLY A 254 -14.50 21.23 -11.30
C GLY A 254 -15.15 19.84 -11.34
N ASN A 255 -14.62 18.87 -12.10
CA ASN A 255 -15.11 17.50 -12.10
C ASN A 255 -14.44 16.68 -10.98
N PHE A 256 -15.22 16.31 -9.98
CA PHE A 256 -14.79 15.51 -8.82
C PHE A 256 -15.39 14.10 -8.79
N ASP A 257 -15.92 13.60 -9.91
CA ASP A 257 -16.62 12.31 -9.95
C ASP A 257 -15.73 11.15 -9.49
N LEU A 258 -14.42 11.24 -9.76
CA LEU A 258 -13.40 10.26 -9.35
C LEU A 258 -12.64 10.64 -8.07
N ILE A 259 -13.08 11.62 -7.29
CA ILE A 259 -12.29 12.11 -6.16
C ILE A 259 -11.92 11.01 -5.16
N LYS A 260 -12.87 10.12 -4.84
CA LYS A 260 -12.60 8.97 -3.95
C LYS A 260 -11.53 8.03 -4.50
N HIS A 261 -11.52 7.84 -5.82
CA HIS A 261 -10.54 7.01 -6.50
C HIS A 261 -9.15 7.63 -6.39
N TRP A 262 -9.01 8.87 -6.86
CA TRP A 262 -7.71 9.52 -6.93
C TRP A 262 -7.12 9.85 -5.56
N GLU A 263 -7.94 10.15 -4.55
CA GLU A 263 -7.46 10.31 -3.16
C GLU A 263 -6.97 8.97 -2.57
N ARG A 264 -7.60 7.85 -2.93
CA ARG A 264 -7.13 6.51 -2.54
C ARG A 264 -5.82 6.15 -3.25
N GLU A 265 -5.72 6.41 -4.55
CA GLU A 265 -4.48 6.19 -5.31
C GLU A 265 -3.34 7.08 -4.81
N LEU A 266 -3.64 8.33 -4.45
CA LEU A 266 -2.69 9.26 -3.82
C LEU A 266 -2.18 8.66 -2.50
N ALA A 267 -3.07 8.17 -1.64
CA ALA A 267 -2.68 7.59 -0.36
C ALA A 267 -1.88 6.28 -0.52
N PHE A 268 -2.33 5.36 -1.38
CA PHE A 268 -1.67 4.07 -1.60
C PHE A 268 -0.28 4.24 -2.22
N ASN A 269 -0.19 4.95 -3.35
CA ASN A 269 1.06 5.15 -4.06
C ASN A 269 1.99 6.12 -3.32
N GLY A 270 1.44 7.14 -2.68
CA GLY A 270 2.20 8.07 -1.84
C GLY A 270 2.87 7.37 -0.66
N ALA A 271 2.10 6.59 0.11
CA ALA A 271 2.66 5.82 1.20
C ALA A 271 3.65 4.75 0.70
N GLY A 272 3.35 4.09 -0.44
CA GLY A 272 4.25 3.15 -1.09
C GLY A 272 5.60 3.80 -1.43
N HIS A 273 5.60 4.93 -2.14
CA HIS A 273 6.81 5.67 -2.49
C HIS A 273 7.60 6.11 -1.25
N TYR A 274 6.94 6.71 -0.27
CA TYR A 274 7.63 7.25 0.90
C TYR A 274 8.21 6.16 1.80
N LEU A 275 7.48 5.07 2.03
CA LEU A 275 7.98 3.96 2.85
C LEU A 275 9.15 3.24 2.16
N HIS A 276 9.10 2.99 0.86
CA HIS A 276 10.21 2.40 0.13
C HIS A 276 11.43 3.32 0.08
N THR A 277 11.24 4.63 -0.07
CA THR A 277 12.34 5.60 0.01
C THR A 277 13.08 5.50 1.35
N ILE A 278 12.36 5.36 2.46
CA ILE A 278 12.97 5.18 3.79
C ILE A 278 13.56 3.78 3.96
N TYR A 279 12.93 2.75 3.41
CA TYR A 279 13.38 1.36 3.47
C TYR A 279 14.78 1.20 2.88
N TRP A 280 15.04 1.77 1.70
CA TRP A 280 16.37 1.72 1.07
C TRP A 280 17.43 2.46 1.89
N ASP A 281 17.09 3.64 2.41
CA ASP A 281 18.01 4.47 3.20
C ASP A 281 18.37 3.85 4.57
N THR A 282 17.47 3.05 5.14
CA THR A 282 17.64 2.45 6.47
C THR A 282 18.28 1.07 6.45
N MET A 283 18.80 0.64 5.30
CA MET A 283 19.61 -0.57 5.15
C MET A 283 21.02 -0.25 4.64
N ASN A 284 22.01 -1.10 4.92
CA ASN A 284 23.37 -0.93 4.43
C ASN A 284 24.19 -2.23 4.50
N PRO A 285 25.15 -2.49 3.59
CA PRO A 285 26.12 -3.59 3.72
C PRO A 285 26.92 -3.58 5.03
N LYS A 286 27.12 -2.41 5.64
CA LYS A 286 27.78 -2.23 6.94
C LYS A 286 26.79 -2.03 8.08
N GLY A 287 25.54 -2.46 7.88
CA GLY A 287 24.48 -2.40 8.89
C GLY A 287 24.65 -3.46 9.97
N GLY A 288 23.56 -3.69 10.71
CA GLY A 288 23.52 -4.60 11.84
C GLY A 288 23.91 -3.93 13.15
N GLY A 289 24.19 -4.75 14.17
CA GLY A 289 24.51 -4.26 15.51
C GLY A 289 23.30 -3.65 16.24
N LYS A 290 23.54 -2.59 17.01
CA LYS A 290 22.55 -1.92 17.86
C LYS A 290 22.61 -0.41 17.64
N PRO A 291 21.51 0.33 17.87
CA PRO A 291 21.57 1.79 17.87
C PRO A 291 22.44 2.27 19.03
N GLU A 292 23.04 3.45 18.83
CA GLU A 292 23.80 4.18 19.84
C GLU A 292 23.15 5.55 20.09
N GLY A 293 23.78 6.40 20.90
CA GLY A 293 23.36 7.80 21.07
C GLY A 293 21.93 7.98 21.60
N ALA A 294 21.26 9.01 21.08
CA ALA A 294 19.94 9.43 21.56
C ALA A 294 18.84 8.41 21.23
N LEU A 295 18.88 7.79 20.05
CA LEU A 295 17.91 6.75 19.67
C LEU A 295 18.00 5.55 20.60
N ALA A 296 19.21 5.10 20.97
CA ALA A 296 19.36 3.99 21.91
C ALA A 296 18.79 4.31 23.30
N GLN A 297 18.95 5.55 23.76
CA GLN A 297 18.37 6.02 25.02
C GLN A 297 16.84 6.05 24.94
N GLN A 298 16.28 6.57 23.85
CA GLN A 298 14.84 6.63 23.64
C GLN A 298 14.22 5.23 23.52
N ILE A 299 14.87 4.29 22.80
CA ILE A 299 14.43 2.89 22.73
C ILE A 299 14.39 2.25 24.12
N ARG A 300 15.43 2.46 24.95
CA ARG A 300 15.44 1.96 26.33
C ARG A 300 14.32 2.58 27.17
N LYS A 301 14.04 3.87 26.98
CA LYS A 301 12.97 4.57 27.70
C LYS A 301 11.59 4.00 27.38
N ASP A 302 11.30 3.77 26.09
CA ASP A 302 9.94 3.44 25.65
C ASP A 302 9.65 1.94 25.62
N PHE A 303 10.67 1.11 25.36
CA PHE A 303 10.54 -0.34 25.26
C PHE A 303 11.24 -1.09 26.41
N GLY A 304 11.88 -0.38 27.34
CA GLY A 304 12.66 -0.93 28.45
C GLY A 304 14.07 -1.40 28.06
N SER A 305 14.22 -2.07 26.92
CA SER A 305 15.53 -2.48 26.38
C SER A 305 15.51 -2.62 24.86
N TYR A 306 16.70 -2.67 24.24
CA TYR A 306 16.83 -2.96 22.81
C TYR A 306 16.30 -4.35 22.48
N GLU A 307 16.53 -5.32 23.35
CA GLU A 307 16.07 -6.71 23.19
C GLU A 307 14.54 -6.79 23.21
N ALA A 308 13.89 -6.05 24.11
CA ALA A 308 12.43 -5.96 24.17
C ALA A 308 11.86 -5.27 22.93
N PHE A 309 12.45 -4.14 22.50
CA PHE A 309 12.12 -3.46 21.25
C PHE A 309 12.24 -4.42 20.05
N ARG A 310 13.41 -5.04 19.87
CA ARG A 310 13.68 -5.96 18.76
C ARG A 310 12.70 -7.12 18.75
N LYS A 311 12.36 -7.67 19.93
CA LYS A 311 11.37 -8.75 20.06
C LYS A 311 9.98 -8.28 19.65
N GLN A 312 9.50 -7.15 20.16
CA GLN A 312 8.19 -6.59 19.80
C GLN A 312 8.13 -6.27 18.29
N PHE A 313 9.14 -5.60 17.75
CA PHE A 313 9.20 -5.25 16.33
C PHE A 313 9.17 -6.49 15.44
N SER A 314 9.98 -7.51 15.76
CA SER A 314 10.02 -8.75 14.98
C SER A 314 8.69 -9.51 15.03
N GLN A 315 8.03 -9.55 16.20
CA GLN A 315 6.72 -10.19 16.34
C GLN A 315 5.63 -9.41 15.60
N ALA A 316 5.66 -8.08 15.63
CA ALA A 316 4.77 -7.25 14.82
C ALA A 316 4.97 -7.50 13.32
N ALA A 317 6.21 -7.52 12.83
CA ALA A 317 6.52 -7.80 11.43
C ALA A 317 6.03 -9.20 10.99
N GLU A 318 6.23 -10.22 11.82
CA GLU A 318 5.77 -11.58 11.54
C GLU A 318 4.25 -11.66 11.38
N LYS A 319 3.51 -10.92 12.22
CA LYS A 319 2.05 -10.99 12.37
C LYS A 319 1.27 -10.02 11.50
N VAL A 320 1.90 -9.29 10.58
CA VAL A 320 1.16 -8.48 9.60
C VAL A 320 0.26 -9.40 8.76
N GLU A 321 -1.02 -9.05 8.66
CA GLU A 321 -2.00 -9.79 7.85
C GLU A 321 -1.89 -9.36 6.38
N GLY A 322 -1.64 -10.30 5.48
CA GLY A 322 -1.40 -10.01 4.05
C GLY A 322 -0.08 -9.28 3.80
N GLY A 323 -0.13 -8.28 2.91
CA GLY A 323 0.98 -7.39 2.56
C GLY A 323 0.96 -6.12 3.40
N GLY A 324 2.13 -5.73 3.94
CA GLY A 324 2.23 -4.58 4.82
C GLY A 324 3.63 -4.39 5.40
N TRP A 325 3.69 -3.72 6.55
CA TRP A 325 4.93 -3.23 7.16
C TRP A 325 4.90 -3.35 8.68
N ALA A 326 6.07 -3.56 9.29
CA ALA A 326 6.31 -3.11 10.66
C ALA A 326 7.09 -1.80 10.63
N ILE A 327 6.66 -0.80 11.40
CA ILE A 327 7.24 0.54 11.34
C ILE A 327 7.52 1.04 12.75
N LEU A 328 8.79 1.37 13.03
CA LEU A 328 9.16 2.17 14.19
C LEU A 328 8.88 3.63 13.85
N VAL A 329 8.07 4.28 14.66
CA VAL A 329 7.67 5.68 14.45
C VAL A 329 8.01 6.53 15.67
N TRP A 330 8.27 7.81 15.45
CA TRP A 330 8.14 8.83 16.49
C TRP A 330 6.70 9.33 16.51
N SER A 331 6.09 9.39 17.69
CA SER A 331 4.79 10.04 17.88
C SER A 331 4.98 11.44 18.49
N PRO A 332 4.79 12.51 17.70
CA PRO A 332 4.93 13.89 18.18
C PRO A 332 3.96 14.28 19.29
N ARG A 333 2.86 13.54 19.50
CA ARG A 333 1.87 13.82 20.56
C ARG A 333 2.24 13.14 21.88
N SER A 334 2.65 11.88 21.82
CA SER A 334 3.01 11.11 23.03
C SER A 334 4.49 11.25 23.41
N HIS A 335 5.30 11.89 22.56
CA HIS A 335 6.74 12.13 22.75
C HIS A 335 7.51 10.83 23.02
N ARG A 336 7.11 9.76 22.34
CA ARG A 336 7.69 8.42 22.45
C ARG A 336 7.75 7.72 21.10
N LEU A 337 8.56 6.69 21.05
CA LEU A 337 8.61 5.72 19.99
C LEU A 337 7.44 4.74 20.11
N GLU A 338 6.85 4.38 18.98
CA GLU A 338 5.80 3.36 18.87
C GLU A 338 6.13 2.40 17.72
N ILE A 339 5.53 1.20 17.74
CA ILE A 339 5.61 0.22 16.65
C ILE A 339 4.22 0.06 16.05
N LEU A 340 4.09 0.31 14.75
CA LEU A 340 2.84 0.15 14.00
C LEU A 340 2.95 -1.03 13.02
N GLN A 341 1.83 -1.71 12.81
CA GLN A 341 1.65 -2.71 11.74
C GLN A 341 0.81 -2.10 10.64
N ALA A 342 1.44 -1.50 9.63
CA ALA A 342 0.70 -0.90 8.53
C ALA A 342 0.28 -2.00 7.55
N GLU A 343 -1.00 -2.04 7.18
CA GLU A 343 -1.50 -2.87 6.09
C GLU A 343 -1.41 -2.12 4.76
N LYS A 344 -1.17 -2.85 3.68
CA LYS A 344 -0.86 -2.27 2.37
C LYS A 344 0.32 -1.30 2.48
N HIS A 345 0.09 0.01 2.28
CA HIS A 345 1.06 1.05 2.62
C HIS A 345 0.48 2.11 3.55
N GLN A 346 -0.83 2.34 3.51
CA GLN A 346 -1.52 3.47 4.11
C GLN A 346 -2.52 3.09 5.21
N ASN A 347 -2.85 1.80 5.36
CA ASN A 347 -3.84 1.36 6.34
C ASN A 347 -3.17 1.08 7.71
N LEU A 348 -3.97 1.17 8.77
CA LEU A 348 -3.52 0.94 10.16
C LEU A 348 -2.33 1.82 10.60
N SER A 349 -2.20 3.01 9.99
CA SER A 349 -1.29 4.06 10.44
C SER A 349 -1.97 5.02 11.40
N GLN A 350 -1.20 5.61 12.31
CA GLN A 350 -1.63 6.78 13.07
C GLN A 350 -1.27 8.02 12.26
N TRP A 351 -2.23 8.92 12.05
CA TRP A 351 -1.92 10.20 11.40
C TRP A 351 -1.03 11.00 12.34
N ASP A 352 -0.15 11.86 11.79
CA ASP A 352 0.77 12.74 12.53
C ASP A 352 2.05 12.06 13.06
N VAL A 353 2.23 10.75 12.90
CA VAL A 353 3.48 10.07 13.29
C VAL A 353 4.56 10.17 12.21
N VAL A 354 5.83 10.06 12.61
CA VAL A 354 6.99 10.14 11.70
C VAL A 354 7.68 8.78 11.59
N PRO A 355 7.65 8.11 10.43
CA PRO A 355 8.35 6.84 10.21
C PRO A 355 9.88 6.98 10.28
N LEU A 356 10.50 6.12 11.09
CA LEU A 356 11.94 6.09 11.33
C LEU A 356 12.61 4.85 10.73
N LEU A 357 12.04 3.67 10.96
CA LEU A 357 12.55 2.38 10.49
C LEU A 357 11.39 1.49 10.04
N PRO A 358 11.08 1.48 8.73
CA PRO A 358 10.11 0.56 8.15
C PRO A 358 10.78 -0.75 7.75
N LEU A 359 10.07 -1.86 7.95
CA LEU A 359 10.39 -3.19 7.42
C LEU A 359 9.25 -3.64 6.51
N ASP A 360 9.52 -3.76 5.22
CA ASP A 360 8.60 -4.30 4.23
C ASP A 360 8.41 -5.80 4.45
N VAL A 361 7.17 -6.25 4.72
CA VAL A 361 6.79 -7.67 4.82
C VAL A 361 5.74 -8.08 3.80
N TRP A 362 5.56 -7.30 2.72
CA TRP A 362 4.95 -7.80 1.48
C TRP A 362 5.73 -8.99 0.95
N GLU A 363 5.05 -9.98 0.36
CA GLU A 363 5.75 -11.19 -0.12
C GLU A 363 6.83 -10.84 -1.17
N HIS A 364 6.63 -9.83 -2.01
CA HIS A 364 7.64 -9.39 -2.99
C HIS A 364 9.01 -9.02 -2.37
N SER A 365 9.08 -8.66 -1.08
CA SER A 365 10.33 -8.23 -0.45
C SER A 365 11.22 -9.38 0.02
N TYR A 366 10.72 -10.63 0.02
CA TYR A 366 11.49 -11.79 0.49
C TYR A 366 11.20 -13.11 -0.20
N TYR A 367 10.11 -13.24 -0.96
CA TYR A 367 9.63 -14.55 -1.40
C TYR A 367 10.64 -15.28 -2.32
N LEU A 368 11.42 -14.55 -3.11
CA LEU A 368 12.39 -15.16 -4.03
C LEU A 368 13.47 -15.95 -3.26
N LYS A 369 13.90 -15.47 -2.08
CA LYS A 369 14.95 -16.08 -1.27
C LYS A 369 14.44 -16.88 -0.08
N HIS A 370 13.48 -16.34 0.67
CA HIS A 370 12.97 -16.94 1.90
C HIS A 370 11.65 -17.69 1.72
N GLN A 371 10.99 -17.57 0.56
CA GLN A 371 9.69 -18.19 0.28
C GLN A 371 8.67 -17.86 1.40
N ASN A 372 7.97 -18.87 1.94
CA ASN A 372 7.02 -18.68 3.03
C ASN A 372 7.67 -18.45 4.42
N GLN A 373 9.00 -18.41 4.51
CA GLN A 373 9.74 -18.28 5.76
C GLN A 373 9.97 -16.81 6.14
N ARG A 374 8.89 -16.03 6.28
CA ARG A 374 8.94 -14.60 6.68
C ARG A 374 9.80 -14.37 7.93
N LYS A 375 9.75 -15.29 8.90
CA LYS A 375 10.58 -15.26 10.12
C LYS A 375 12.09 -15.19 9.82
N ASN A 376 12.54 -15.95 8.83
CA ASN A 376 13.96 -16.00 8.46
C ASN A 376 14.38 -14.69 7.78
N TYR A 377 13.52 -14.15 6.92
CA TYR A 377 13.72 -12.82 6.33
C TYR A 377 13.85 -11.73 7.40
N ILE A 378 12.95 -11.69 8.39
CA ILE A 378 13.02 -10.72 9.50
C ILE A 378 14.32 -10.90 10.29
N ALA A 379 14.75 -12.13 10.53
CA ALA A 379 16.00 -12.41 11.23
C ALA A 379 17.23 -11.93 10.43
N ASP A 380 17.24 -12.13 9.12
CA ASP A 380 18.30 -11.70 8.21
C ASP A 380 18.35 -10.18 8.07
N TRP A 381 17.19 -9.53 7.96
CA TRP A 381 17.06 -8.07 7.85
C TRP A 381 17.73 -7.33 9.01
N TRP A 382 17.66 -7.87 10.24
CA TRP A 382 18.35 -7.26 11.39
C TRP A 382 19.87 -7.12 11.21
N ASN A 383 20.50 -7.89 10.33
CA ASN A 383 21.94 -7.80 10.07
C ASN A 383 22.32 -6.66 9.12
N ILE A 384 21.34 -6.03 8.46
CA ILE A 384 21.55 -4.96 7.48
C ILE A 384 20.89 -3.65 7.88
N VAL A 385 20.18 -3.59 9.01
CA VAL A 385 19.62 -2.33 9.55
C VAL A 385 20.74 -1.31 9.75
N TYR A 386 20.58 -0.13 9.15
CA TYR A 386 21.58 0.93 9.22
C TYR A 386 21.21 1.99 10.25
N TRP A 387 21.57 1.71 11.52
CA TRP A 387 21.27 2.57 12.67
C TRP A 387 21.67 4.04 12.53
N PRO A 388 22.81 4.41 11.89
CA PRO A 388 23.14 5.83 11.69
C PRO A 388 22.05 6.61 10.95
N LYS A 389 21.41 6.02 9.93
CA LYS A 389 20.33 6.70 9.21
C LYS A 389 19.04 6.77 10.03
N VAL A 390 18.75 5.73 10.81
CA VAL A 390 17.61 5.74 11.74
C VAL A 390 17.80 6.81 12.83
N GLN A 391 19.03 6.97 13.35
CA GLN A 391 19.41 8.01 14.30
C GLN A 391 19.23 9.41 13.69
N GLU A 392 19.74 9.65 12.47
CA GLU A 392 19.58 10.93 11.77
C GLU A 392 18.09 11.31 11.60
N ARG A 393 17.25 10.35 11.20
CA ARG A 393 15.80 10.55 11.10
C ARG A 393 15.17 10.84 12.45
N PHE A 394 15.59 10.14 13.50
CA PHE A 394 15.10 10.34 14.86
C PHE A 394 15.44 11.75 15.38
N GLU A 395 16.68 12.23 15.19
CA GLU A 395 17.11 13.57 15.61
C GLU A 395 16.33 14.69 14.92
N GLN A 396 15.88 14.46 13.69
CA GLN A 396 14.98 15.39 12.99
C GLN A 396 13.55 15.29 13.53
N ALA A 397 13.05 14.06 13.71
CA ALA A 397 11.69 13.80 14.14
C ALA A 397 11.42 14.26 15.58
N GLU A 398 12.36 14.08 16.52
CA GLU A 398 12.16 14.38 17.94
C GLU A 398 12.00 15.89 18.23
N LYS A 399 12.40 16.73 17.28
CA LYS A 399 12.18 18.18 17.28
C LYS A 399 10.71 18.53 17.03
N LEU A 400 9.97 17.66 16.32
CA LEU A 400 8.53 17.80 16.11
C LEU A 400 7.78 17.28 17.34
N ARG A 401 7.23 18.22 18.12
CA ARG A 401 6.45 17.93 19.32
C ARG A 401 5.19 18.76 19.36
N TRP A 402 4.07 18.08 19.52
CA TRP A 402 2.78 18.71 19.78
C TRP A 402 2.47 18.67 21.28
N THR A 403 1.53 19.49 21.72
CA THR A 403 1.02 19.42 23.09
C THR A 403 0.44 18.02 23.36
N PRO A 404 0.92 17.30 24.38
CA PRO A 404 0.31 16.05 24.81
C PRO A 404 -1.06 16.33 25.46
N TYR A 405 -2.04 15.47 25.22
CA TYR A 405 -3.38 15.52 25.82
C TYR A 405 -3.73 14.19 26.48
#